data_AF-A0A1Z8KXQ2-F1
#
_entry.id   AF-A0A1Z8KXQ2-F1
#
_cell.length_a   1.000
_cell.length_b   1.000
_cell.length_c   1.000
_cell.angle_alpha   90.00
_cell.angle_beta   90.00
_cell.angle_gamma   90.00
#
_symmetry.space_group_name_H-M   'P 1'
#
loop_
_entity.id
_entity.type
_entity.pdbx_description
1 polymer ?
#
loop_
_entity_poly.entity_id
_entity_poly.type
_entity_poly.pdbx_seq_one_letter_code
_entity_poly.pdbx_strand_id
1 'polypeptide(L)'
;MSIQGTTSADLITNTVIGTADTIYGYAGADTLIGSNDTLYGGADGDVLVGYGAALVLGEDGDDTLQGGPGSDEMLFGGTGADVFLFTPTSGSLDTIGDFEVGIDRIDVSNLGITDLSQLVISTSGANAVTIMANDAQALTVNGASVATLSAGDFIFSGDASATATIAFVPGLVGTTPGPVPLPGVILGTAGNDMIEGTVGDDQILADAGEDLVTAFAGNDTIFGGSGLDTIYGGSGTDVIYGNQNQDQLFGNDDNDTLYGGQQDDTVLGQDGDDVLYGNMSTDVINGGNGADTLFGGQATDYLSGGAGDDVLFGNVGSDVLSGDIGNDLLIGGNGPDQFVFGLGFGADTISDFSNPDSLSLMNLTLDTAVATEINGSLVLDFGGGDSLTLIGVTSIDAVSSAVIA
;
A
#
# COMPACT_ATOMS: atom_id res chain seq x y z
N MET A 1 8.20 -7.37 -6.78
CA MET A 1 9.10 -6.27 -6.35
C MET A 1 8.81 -5.09 -7.25
N SER A 2 8.93 -3.86 -6.78
CA SER A 2 8.82 -2.69 -7.65
C SER A 2 10.20 -2.10 -7.92
N ILE A 3 10.46 -1.68 -9.16
CA ILE A 3 11.69 -1.01 -9.58
C ILE A 3 11.28 0.32 -10.22
N GLN A 4 11.55 1.40 -9.51
CA GLN A 4 11.05 2.73 -9.84
C GLN A 4 12.12 3.58 -10.54
N GLY A 5 11.72 4.25 -11.61
CA GLY A 5 12.46 5.34 -12.25
C GLY A 5 12.37 6.64 -11.47
N THR A 6 12.87 7.71 -12.07
CA THR A 6 12.93 9.06 -11.54
C THR A 6 12.13 10.00 -12.45
N THR A 7 12.19 11.31 -12.19
CA THR A 7 11.53 12.32 -13.06
C THR A 7 12.46 12.83 -14.16
N SER A 8 13.45 12.02 -14.54
CA SER A 8 14.46 12.30 -15.55
C SER A 8 14.72 11.02 -16.32
N ALA A 9 15.13 11.15 -17.58
CA ALA A 9 15.45 10.01 -18.44
C ALA A 9 16.34 8.96 -17.75
N ASP A 10 15.78 7.76 -17.57
CA ASP A 10 16.35 6.63 -16.88
C ASP A 10 16.59 5.42 -17.78
N LEU A 11 17.46 4.52 -17.31
CA LEU A 11 17.65 3.19 -17.90
C LEU A 11 17.48 2.15 -16.80
N ILE A 12 16.37 1.44 -16.84
CA ILE A 12 15.98 0.45 -15.83
C ILE A 12 15.96 -0.93 -16.45
N THR A 13 16.69 -1.87 -15.84
CA THR A 13 16.78 -3.24 -16.36
C THR A 13 16.53 -4.26 -15.24
N ASN A 14 15.47 -5.05 -15.38
CA ASN A 14 15.22 -6.26 -14.61
C ASN A 14 15.19 -7.47 -15.54
N THR A 15 16.31 -8.19 -15.61
CA THR A 15 16.42 -9.40 -16.44
C THR A 15 16.44 -10.66 -15.58
N VAL A 16 16.02 -10.58 -14.31
CA VAL A 16 15.98 -11.72 -13.41
C VAL A 16 14.78 -12.59 -13.77
N ILE A 17 15.05 -13.72 -14.42
CA ILE A 17 14.01 -14.61 -14.93
C ILE A 17 13.24 -15.27 -13.77
N GLY A 18 11.94 -14.98 -13.63
CA GLY A 18 10.99 -15.77 -12.84
C GLY A 18 10.37 -15.08 -11.62
N THR A 19 10.67 -13.81 -11.37
CA THR A 19 9.88 -12.95 -10.47
C THR A 19 9.01 -12.05 -11.34
N ALA A 20 7.72 -11.94 -11.01
CA ALA A 20 6.85 -10.96 -11.64
C ALA A 20 7.02 -9.65 -10.86
N ASP A 21 7.78 -8.73 -11.41
CA ASP A 21 8.05 -7.43 -10.83
C ASP A 21 7.35 -6.34 -11.65
N THR A 22 7.22 -5.16 -11.05
CA THR A 22 6.67 -4.00 -11.72
C THR A 22 7.77 -2.95 -11.88
N ILE A 23 7.86 -2.35 -13.07
CA ILE A 23 8.85 -1.34 -13.41
C ILE A 23 8.11 -0.08 -13.87
N TYR A 24 8.44 1.07 -13.30
CA TYR A 24 7.87 2.35 -13.72
C TYR A 24 8.97 3.30 -14.20
N GLY A 25 8.73 4.05 -15.28
CA GLY A 25 9.58 5.15 -15.75
C GLY A 25 9.23 6.47 -15.06
N TYR A 26 7.93 6.79 -15.03
CA TYR A 26 7.35 8.04 -14.53
C TYR A 26 7.42 9.20 -15.51
N ALA A 27 8.45 10.04 -15.47
CA ALA A 27 8.47 11.25 -16.29
C ALA A 27 9.86 11.47 -16.87
N GLY A 28 9.91 11.81 -18.15
CA GLY A 28 11.14 11.91 -18.92
C GLY A 28 11.32 10.67 -19.80
N ALA A 29 12.08 10.83 -20.88
CA ALA A 29 12.26 9.77 -21.88
C ALA A 29 13.10 8.60 -21.33
N ASP A 30 12.43 7.57 -20.85
CA ASP A 30 12.98 6.44 -20.13
C ASP A 30 13.24 5.23 -21.03
N THR A 31 14.05 4.30 -20.54
CA THR A 31 14.26 2.99 -21.16
C THR A 31 14.06 1.89 -20.14
N LEU A 32 12.97 1.14 -20.28
CA LEU A 32 12.57 0.09 -19.35
C LEU A 32 12.73 -1.29 -19.97
N ILE A 33 13.34 -2.21 -19.24
CA ILE A 33 13.60 -3.57 -19.71
C ILE A 33 13.24 -4.57 -18.63
N GLY A 34 12.27 -5.44 -18.89
CA GLY A 34 11.73 -6.38 -17.90
C GLY A 34 11.56 -7.80 -18.46
N SER A 35 11.58 -8.83 -17.60
CA SER A 35 11.33 -10.21 -18.00
C SER A 35 10.27 -10.92 -17.13
N ASN A 36 9.08 -11.14 -17.71
CA ASN A 36 7.83 -11.47 -17.00
C ASN A 36 7.40 -10.38 -16.01
N ASP A 37 7.76 -9.14 -16.32
CA ASP A 37 7.45 -7.96 -15.52
C ASP A 37 6.30 -7.17 -16.14
N THR A 38 5.70 -6.29 -15.36
CA THR A 38 4.83 -5.23 -15.86
C THR A 38 5.64 -3.94 -15.98
N LEU A 39 5.63 -3.29 -17.13
CA LEU A 39 6.39 -2.07 -17.42
C LEU A 39 5.40 -0.92 -17.67
N TYR A 40 5.60 0.21 -17.00
CA TYR A 40 4.84 1.45 -17.16
C TYR A 40 5.82 2.57 -17.57
N GLY A 41 5.68 3.12 -18.78
CA GLY A 41 6.52 4.21 -19.28
C GLY A 41 6.29 5.47 -18.47
N GLY A 42 5.04 5.95 -18.51
CA GLY A 42 4.61 7.12 -17.78
C GLY A 42 4.36 8.28 -18.74
N ALA A 43 4.99 9.42 -18.49
CA ALA A 43 4.87 10.61 -19.30
C ALA A 43 6.15 10.84 -20.12
N ASP A 44 5.99 11.38 -21.33
CA ASP A 44 7.02 11.59 -22.35
C ASP A 44 7.30 10.34 -23.19
N GLY A 45 8.11 10.47 -24.25
CA GLY A 45 8.37 9.36 -25.18
C GLY A 45 9.44 8.40 -24.66
N ASP A 46 9.03 7.17 -24.37
CA ASP A 46 9.80 6.12 -23.70
C ASP A 46 10.18 4.96 -24.62
N VAL A 47 11.10 4.11 -24.15
CA VAL A 47 11.51 2.87 -24.82
C VAL A 47 11.32 1.67 -23.89
N LEU A 48 10.31 0.85 -24.16
CA LEU A 48 9.97 -0.29 -23.30
C LEU A 48 10.22 -1.63 -24.00
N VAL A 49 10.93 -2.53 -23.31
CA VAL A 49 11.30 -3.85 -23.83
C VAL A 49 10.89 -4.94 -22.84
N GLY A 50 9.82 -5.66 -23.16
CA GLY A 50 9.39 -6.87 -22.45
C GLY A 50 10.14 -8.12 -22.94
N TYR A 51 10.25 -9.13 -22.07
CA TYR A 51 10.75 -10.48 -22.37
C TYR A 51 9.89 -11.53 -21.66
N GLY A 52 9.42 -12.59 -22.33
CA GLY A 52 8.45 -13.51 -21.73
C GLY A 52 7.12 -12.81 -21.43
N ALA A 53 6.18 -13.42 -20.69
CA ALA A 53 4.79 -12.95 -20.56
C ALA A 53 4.60 -11.61 -19.79
N ALA A 54 5.16 -10.54 -20.33
CA ALA A 54 5.20 -9.19 -19.79
C ALA A 54 3.99 -8.37 -20.27
N LEU A 55 3.54 -7.46 -19.42
CA LEU A 55 2.59 -6.41 -19.77
C LEU A 55 3.39 -5.11 -19.93
N VAL A 56 3.29 -4.46 -21.08
CA VAL A 56 4.06 -3.25 -21.40
C VAL A 56 3.09 -2.12 -21.73
N LEU A 57 3.16 -1.03 -20.99
CA LEU A 57 2.29 0.14 -21.13
C LEU A 57 3.15 1.39 -21.32
N GLY A 58 2.99 2.09 -22.44
CA GLY A 58 3.64 3.38 -22.72
C GLY A 58 3.04 4.50 -21.86
N GLU A 59 1.71 4.59 -21.86
CA GLU A 59 0.90 5.62 -21.18
C GLU A 59 0.79 6.94 -21.96
N ASP A 60 1.43 8.03 -21.56
CA ASP A 60 1.32 9.33 -22.22
C ASP A 60 2.63 9.71 -22.93
N GLY A 61 2.71 9.62 -24.25
CA GLY A 61 3.98 9.86 -24.93
C GLY A 61 4.01 9.40 -26.38
N ASP A 62 5.08 9.73 -27.10
CA ASP A 62 5.37 9.06 -28.37
C ASP A 62 6.35 7.91 -28.06
N ASP A 63 5.82 6.73 -27.75
CA ASP A 63 6.59 5.63 -27.15
C ASP A 63 7.10 4.62 -28.18
N THR A 64 8.13 3.86 -27.81
CA THR A 64 8.65 2.73 -28.59
C THR A 64 8.61 1.44 -27.77
N LEU A 65 7.73 0.51 -28.15
CA LEU A 65 7.47 -0.72 -27.40
C LEU A 65 7.96 -1.96 -28.16
N GLN A 66 8.61 -2.89 -27.47
CA GLN A 66 9.05 -4.18 -28.02
C GLN A 66 8.71 -5.34 -27.04
N GLY A 67 7.95 -6.34 -27.51
CA GLY A 67 7.58 -7.53 -26.70
C GLY A 67 8.69 -8.57 -26.48
N GLY A 68 9.81 -8.48 -27.22
CA GLY A 68 10.94 -9.42 -27.09
C GLY A 68 10.58 -10.88 -27.40
N PRO A 69 11.47 -11.85 -27.12
CA PRO A 69 11.19 -13.29 -27.26
C PRO A 69 10.22 -13.80 -26.18
N GLY A 70 9.23 -14.57 -26.60
CA GLY A 70 8.26 -15.21 -25.72
C GLY A 70 6.99 -15.61 -26.46
N SER A 71 5.93 -15.84 -25.70
CA SER A 71 4.58 -16.01 -26.21
C SER A 71 3.72 -15.33 -25.15
N ASP A 72 2.90 -14.35 -25.54
CA ASP A 72 1.78 -13.77 -24.78
C ASP A 72 1.99 -12.35 -24.24
N GLU A 73 2.93 -11.58 -24.78
CA GLU A 73 3.15 -10.19 -24.38
C GLU A 73 2.00 -9.28 -24.84
N MET A 74 1.53 -8.43 -23.92
CA MET A 74 0.51 -7.42 -24.21
C MET A 74 1.15 -6.03 -24.21
N LEU A 75 1.05 -5.34 -25.34
CA LEU A 75 1.62 -4.02 -25.58
C LEU A 75 0.48 -3.00 -25.68
N PHE A 76 0.57 -1.93 -24.90
CA PHE A 76 -0.36 -0.81 -24.92
C PHE A 76 0.44 0.48 -25.09
N GLY A 77 0.19 1.21 -26.18
CA GLY A 77 0.86 2.49 -26.44
C GLY A 77 0.33 3.58 -25.53
N GLY A 78 -0.98 3.69 -25.42
CA GLY A 78 -1.64 4.76 -24.67
C GLY A 78 -1.97 5.96 -25.55
N THR A 79 -1.58 7.17 -25.13
CA THR A 79 -1.83 8.41 -25.87
C THR A 79 -0.55 8.92 -26.52
N GLY A 80 -0.63 9.30 -27.80
CA GLY A 80 0.50 9.84 -28.56
C GLY A 80 0.72 9.04 -29.84
N ALA A 81 1.87 9.19 -30.48
CA ALA A 81 2.21 8.50 -31.73
C ALA A 81 3.24 7.40 -31.49
N ASP A 82 2.74 6.19 -31.24
CA ASP A 82 3.56 5.09 -30.74
C ASP A 82 4.14 4.21 -31.84
N VAL A 83 5.28 3.58 -31.53
CA VAL A 83 6.00 2.66 -32.41
C VAL A 83 6.13 1.29 -31.77
N PHE A 84 5.43 0.31 -32.34
CA PHE A 84 5.53 -1.09 -31.92
C PHE A 84 6.59 -1.82 -32.75
N LEU A 85 7.74 -2.10 -32.14
CA LEU A 85 8.91 -2.68 -32.79
C LEU A 85 8.83 -4.22 -32.85
N PHE A 86 8.76 -4.75 -34.07
CA PHE A 86 8.71 -6.18 -34.33
C PHE A 86 10.03 -6.68 -34.96
N THR A 87 10.65 -7.66 -34.30
CA THR A 87 12.00 -8.15 -34.62
C THR A 87 12.01 -9.65 -34.94
N PRO A 88 13.06 -10.18 -35.58
CA PRO A 88 13.18 -11.63 -35.82
C PRO A 88 13.22 -12.48 -34.53
N THR A 89 13.52 -11.84 -33.39
CA THR A 89 13.54 -12.46 -32.06
C THR A 89 12.23 -12.27 -31.31
N SER A 90 11.27 -11.51 -31.85
CA SER A 90 9.97 -11.31 -31.22
C SER A 90 9.19 -12.62 -31.13
N GLY A 91 8.38 -12.72 -30.08
CA GLY A 91 7.56 -13.86 -29.76
C GLY A 91 6.59 -14.28 -30.86
N SER A 92 5.98 -15.44 -30.67
CA SER A 92 5.11 -16.03 -31.70
C SER A 92 3.67 -15.53 -31.68
N LEU A 93 3.25 -14.78 -30.64
CA LEU A 93 1.85 -14.45 -30.35
C LEU A 93 1.61 -13.09 -29.63
N ASP A 94 2.49 -12.12 -29.81
CA ASP A 94 2.36 -10.80 -29.16
C ASP A 94 1.05 -10.11 -29.57
N THR A 95 0.49 -9.30 -28.66
CA THR A 95 -0.76 -8.56 -28.88
C THR A 95 -0.60 -7.08 -28.61
N ILE A 96 -0.93 -6.23 -29.57
CA ILE A 96 -1.15 -4.80 -29.37
C ILE A 96 -2.61 -4.58 -28.99
N GLY A 97 -2.83 -3.94 -27.84
CA GLY A 97 -4.14 -3.81 -27.23
C GLY A 97 -4.98 -2.64 -27.73
N ASP A 98 -4.35 -1.54 -28.13
CA ASP A 98 -4.97 -0.22 -28.28
C ASP A 98 -4.58 0.56 -29.55
N PHE A 99 -4.00 -0.12 -30.56
CA PHE A 99 -3.46 0.50 -31.77
C PHE A 99 -4.42 1.51 -32.44
N GLU A 100 -3.98 2.77 -32.58
CA GLU A 100 -4.69 3.86 -33.24
C GLU A 100 -4.20 4.06 -34.69
N VAL A 101 -5.04 3.65 -35.65
CA VAL A 101 -4.73 3.71 -37.08
C VAL A 101 -4.50 5.16 -37.55
N GLY A 102 -3.39 5.38 -38.25
CA GLY A 102 -2.98 6.69 -38.77
C GLY A 102 -2.26 7.58 -37.76
N ILE A 103 -2.13 7.13 -36.50
CA ILE A 103 -1.32 7.76 -35.47
C ILE A 103 -0.14 6.83 -35.14
N ASP A 104 -0.43 5.60 -34.74
CA ASP A 104 0.58 4.60 -34.36
C ASP A 104 1.19 3.91 -35.57
N ARG A 105 2.38 3.32 -35.36
CA ARG A 105 3.09 2.58 -36.40
C ARG A 105 3.66 1.27 -35.89
N ILE A 106 3.69 0.27 -36.77
CA ILE A 106 4.31 -1.03 -36.52
C ILE A 106 5.62 -1.10 -37.28
N ASP A 107 6.75 -1.20 -36.58
CA ASP A 107 8.07 -1.31 -37.20
C ASP A 107 8.41 -2.76 -37.52
N VAL A 108 8.44 -3.09 -38.81
CA VAL A 108 8.81 -4.41 -39.35
C VAL A 108 10.12 -4.36 -40.13
N SER A 109 10.86 -3.25 -40.04
CA SER A 109 12.07 -2.99 -40.84
C SER A 109 13.18 -4.01 -40.57
N ASN A 110 13.23 -4.56 -39.36
CA ASN A 110 14.19 -5.58 -38.92
C ASN A 110 13.87 -7.00 -39.45
N LEU A 111 12.72 -7.20 -40.10
CA LEU A 111 12.32 -8.47 -40.72
C LEU A 111 12.73 -8.57 -42.20
N GLY A 112 13.34 -7.53 -42.76
CA GLY A 112 13.69 -7.47 -44.18
C GLY A 112 12.47 -7.26 -45.10
N ILE A 113 11.35 -6.81 -44.54
CA ILE A 113 10.12 -6.51 -45.25
C ILE A 113 10.23 -5.09 -45.82
N THR A 114 10.18 -4.95 -47.14
CA THR A 114 10.37 -3.68 -47.85
C THR A 114 9.06 -2.99 -48.21
N ASP A 115 7.94 -3.72 -48.22
CA ASP A 115 6.62 -3.15 -48.47
C ASP A 115 5.48 -4.01 -47.87
N LEU A 116 4.29 -3.41 -47.81
CA LEU A 116 3.08 -4.00 -47.23
C LEU A 116 2.64 -5.29 -47.93
N SER A 117 2.99 -5.50 -49.21
CA SER A 117 2.54 -6.68 -49.97
C SER A 117 3.23 -7.98 -49.53
N GLN A 118 4.33 -7.86 -48.78
CA GLN A 118 5.05 -8.99 -48.21
C GLN A 118 4.48 -9.46 -46.86
N LEU A 119 3.55 -8.70 -46.26
CA LEU A 119 2.85 -9.08 -45.03
C LEU A 119 1.55 -9.83 -45.35
N VAL A 120 1.27 -10.87 -44.57
CA VAL A 120 -0.03 -11.56 -44.64
C VAL A 120 -0.89 -11.04 -43.49
N ILE A 121 -1.91 -10.24 -43.82
CA ILE A 121 -2.84 -9.67 -42.83
C ILE A 121 -4.19 -10.37 -42.96
N SER A 122 -4.68 -10.93 -41.87
CA SER A 122 -5.96 -11.63 -41.80
C SER A 122 -6.84 -11.07 -40.70
N THR A 123 -8.16 -11.11 -40.88
CA THR A 123 -9.12 -10.66 -39.86
C THR A 123 -9.20 -11.68 -38.72
N SER A 124 -8.99 -11.25 -37.48
CA SER A 124 -9.11 -12.07 -36.26
C SER A 124 -10.30 -11.67 -35.38
N GLY A 125 -10.94 -10.53 -35.65
CA GLY A 125 -12.14 -10.04 -34.97
C GLY A 125 -12.84 -8.91 -35.73
N ALA A 126 -13.84 -8.28 -35.12
CA ALA A 126 -14.58 -7.16 -35.74
C ALA A 126 -13.73 -5.88 -35.88
N ASN A 127 -12.76 -5.67 -34.98
CA ASN A 127 -11.78 -4.59 -35.01
C ASN A 127 -10.39 -5.09 -34.58
N ALA A 128 -10.01 -6.25 -35.11
CA ALA A 128 -8.71 -6.86 -34.86
C ALA A 128 -8.20 -7.59 -36.10
N VAL A 129 -6.88 -7.54 -36.29
CA VAL A 129 -6.18 -8.29 -37.33
C VAL A 129 -5.06 -9.14 -36.74
N THR A 130 -4.68 -10.18 -37.46
CA THR A 130 -3.43 -10.90 -37.23
C THR A 130 -2.51 -10.64 -38.41
N ILE A 131 -1.31 -10.15 -38.12
CA ILE A 131 -0.25 -9.87 -39.07
C ILE A 131 0.78 -10.99 -38.96
N MET A 132 0.96 -11.74 -40.04
CA MET A 132 1.98 -12.78 -40.14
C MET A 132 3.16 -12.25 -40.96
N ALA A 133 4.32 -12.16 -40.31
CA ALA A 133 5.59 -11.84 -40.96
C ALA A 133 6.24 -13.09 -41.58
N ASN A 134 5.99 -14.27 -41.02
CA ASN A 134 6.39 -15.58 -41.52
C ASN A 134 5.56 -16.70 -40.84
N ASP A 135 5.84 -17.97 -41.16
CA ASP A 135 5.10 -19.14 -40.66
C ASP A 135 5.18 -19.35 -39.12
N ALA A 136 6.02 -18.59 -38.41
CA ALA A 136 6.28 -18.77 -36.98
C ALA A 136 5.99 -17.52 -36.12
N GLN A 137 5.71 -16.36 -36.72
CA GLN A 137 5.53 -15.09 -36.01
C GLN A 137 4.22 -14.42 -36.43
N ALA A 138 3.28 -14.33 -35.48
CA ALA A 138 2.00 -13.67 -35.64
C ALA A 138 1.84 -12.57 -34.58
N LEU A 139 1.56 -11.35 -35.02
CA LEU A 139 1.21 -10.22 -34.18
C LEU A 139 -0.30 -9.99 -34.26
N THR A 140 -0.98 -10.00 -33.11
CA THR A 140 -2.39 -9.60 -33.04
C THR A 140 -2.47 -8.10 -32.78
N VAL A 141 -3.26 -7.39 -33.58
CA VAL A 141 -3.44 -5.94 -33.46
C VAL A 141 -4.91 -5.66 -33.25
N ASN A 142 -5.26 -5.26 -32.03
CA ASN A 142 -6.58 -4.75 -31.70
C ASN A 142 -6.62 -3.25 -32.01
N GLY A 143 -7.77 -2.74 -32.46
CA GLY A 143 -7.90 -1.34 -32.89
C GLY A 143 -7.86 -1.17 -34.41
N ALA A 144 -7.43 -2.19 -35.15
CA ALA A 144 -7.26 -2.15 -36.60
C ALA A 144 -8.12 -3.18 -37.37
N SER A 145 -8.34 -2.89 -38.65
CA SER A 145 -8.96 -3.80 -39.62
C SER A 145 -8.16 -3.84 -40.92
N VAL A 146 -8.31 -4.90 -41.72
CA VAL A 146 -7.65 -5.04 -43.03
C VAL A 146 -8.01 -3.87 -43.97
N ALA A 147 -9.17 -3.24 -43.79
CA ALA A 147 -9.61 -2.12 -44.62
C ALA A 147 -9.04 -0.77 -44.17
N THR A 148 -8.59 -0.65 -42.92
CA THR A 148 -8.12 0.60 -42.34
C THR A 148 -6.59 0.72 -42.38
N LEU A 149 -5.88 -0.41 -42.33
CA LEU A 149 -4.41 -0.43 -42.43
C LEU A 149 -3.92 -0.04 -43.82
N SER A 150 -2.85 0.75 -43.84
CA SER A 150 -2.20 1.31 -45.01
C SER A 150 -0.68 1.19 -44.88
N ALA A 151 0.08 1.54 -45.92
CA ALA A 151 1.53 1.57 -45.83
C ALA A 151 2.07 2.64 -44.84
N GLY A 152 1.24 3.62 -44.43
CA GLY A 152 1.63 4.63 -43.44
C GLY A 152 1.73 4.08 -42.02
N ASP A 153 0.94 3.05 -41.71
CA ASP A 153 0.87 2.42 -40.39
C ASP A 153 2.04 1.45 -40.11
N PHE A 154 2.99 1.34 -41.05
CA PHE A 154 4.13 0.44 -40.97
C PHE A 154 5.43 1.15 -41.27
N ILE A 155 6.50 0.77 -40.58
CA ILE A 155 7.87 1.14 -40.92
C ILE A 155 8.55 -0.04 -41.60
N PHE A 156 9.01 0.15 -42.84
CA PHE A 156 9.61 -0.90 -43.66
C PHE A 156 11.13 -0.80 -43.72
N SER A 157 11.77 -1.89 -44.14
CA SER A 157 13.21 -1.97 -44.32
C SER A 157 13.68 -0.94 -45.35
N GLY A 158 14.59 -0.04 -44.92
CA GLY A 158 15.11 1.05 -45.74
C GLY A 158 14.35 2.37 -45.62
N ASP A 159 13.29 2.44 -44.82
CA ASP A 159 12.71 3.71 -44.37
C ASP A 159 13.72 4.47 -43.48
N ALA A 160 13.77 5.80 -43.61
CA ALA A 160 14.62 6.64 -42.77
C ALA A 160 14.12 6.70 -41.31
N SER A 161 12.84 6.38 -41.09
CA SER A 161 12.22 6.26 -39.77
C SER A 161 12.35 4.87 -39.14
N ALA A 162 13.06 3.93 -39.80
CA ALA A 162 13.36 2.62 -39.24
C ALA A 162 14.12 2.75 -37.92
N THR A 163 13.49 2.27 -36.85
CA THR A 163 14.15 2.17 -35.56
C THR A 163 15.22 1.08 -35.66
N ALA A 164 16.46 1.45 -35.29
CA ALA A 164 17.55 0.48 -35.27
C ALA A 164 17.21 -0.63 -34.26
N THR A 165 17.70 -1.85 -34.50
CA THR A 165 17.67 -2.91 -33.49
C THR A 165 18.15 -2.30 -32.16
N ILE A 166 17.32 -2.36 -31.12
CA ILE A 166 17.70 -1.89 -29.78
C ILE A 166 18.91 -2.74 -29.34
N ALA A 167 20.12 -2.20 -29.55
CA ALA A 167 21.37 -2.93 -29.46
C ALA A 167 21.98 -2.74 -28.06
N PHE A 168 21.97 -3.80 -27.25
CA PHE A 168 22.45 -3.75 -25.88
C PHE A 168 23.98 -3.79 -25.77
N VAL A 169 24.52 -2.92 -24.93
CA VAL A 169 25.83 -3.11 -24.29
C VAL A 169 25.57 -3.78 -22.94
N PRO A 170 25.92 -5.06 -22.74
CA PRO A 170 25.83 -5.67 -21.42
C PRO A 170 26.90 -5.02 -20.53
N GLY A 171 26.52 -4.06 -19.70
CA GLY A 171 27.54 -3.26 -19.02
C GLY A 171 27.12 -2.25 -17.96
N LEU A 172 25.84 -2.11 -17.60
CA LEU A 172 25.46 -1.37 -16.40
C LEU A 172 24.33 -2.11 -15.66
N VAL A 173 24.73 -3.07 -14.84
CA VAL A 173 23.90 -3.53 -13.73
C VAL A 173 23.78 -2.33 -12.79
N GLY A 174 22.57 -1.93 -12.42
CA GLY A 174 22.35 -0.96 -11.35
C GLY A 174 23.18 -1.36 -10.14
N THR A 175 24.30 -0.67 -9.93
CA THR A 175 25.11 -0.86 -8.74
C THR A 175 24.34 -0.24 -7.60
N THR A 176 23.95 -1.07 -6.62
CA THR A 176 23.51 -0.73 -5.25
C THR A 176 22.86 0.64 -5.04
N PRO A 177 21.64 0.70 -4.44
CA PRO A 177 20.87 1.94 -4.30
C PRO A 177 21.76 3.07 -3.80
N GLY A 178 21.78 4.15 -4.56
CA GLY A 178 22.48 5.35 -4.17
C GLY A 178 21.95 6.52 -4.99
N PRO A 179 21.90 7.72 -4.40
CA PRO A 179 21.25 8.03 -3.12
C PRO A 179 19.72 7.91 -3.25
N VAL A 180 19.07 7.46 -2.18
CA VAL A 180 17.61 7.58 -1.94
C VAL A 180 17.17 9.00 -2.34
N PRO A 181 15.96 9.21 -2.92
CA PRO A 181 15.37 10.54 -2.96
C PRO A 181 15.52 11.14 -1.56
N LEU A 182 15.95 12.39 -1.46
CA LEU A 182 16.01 13.06 -0.16
C LEU A 182 14.63 12.97 0.52
N PRO A 183 14.56 12.97 1.87
CA PRO A 183 13.30 13.09 2.61
C PRO A 183 12.37 14.08 1.93
N GLY A 184 11.22 13.61 1.46
CA GLY A 184 10.51 14.23 0.35
C GLY A 184 9.00 14.18 0.47
N VAL A 185 8.33 15.18 -0.11
CA VAL A 185 6.87 15.23 -0.16
C VAL A 185 6.39 14.33 -1.30
N ILE A 186 5.62 13.29 -0.98
CA ILE A 186 4.94 12.40 -1.91
C ILE A 186 3.47 12.83 -1.96
N LEU A 187 2.94 13.04 -3.16
CA LEU A 187 1.57 13.51 -3.38
C LEU A 187 0.80 12.47 -4.18
N GLY A 188 -0.28 11.97 -3.59
CA GLY A 188 -1.36 11.25 -4.27
C GLY A 188 -2.26 12.19 -5.08
N THR A 189 -3.30 11.61 -5.62
CA THR A 189 -4.32 12.25 -6.46
C THR A 189 -5.68 12.16 -5.77
N ALA A 190 -6.74 12.62 -6.44
CA ALA A 190 -8.10 12.51 -5.92
C ALA A 190 -8.77 11.16 -6.26
N GLY A 191 -7.99 10.14 -6.63
CA GLY A 191 -8.45 8.78 -6.91
C GLY A 191 -7.82 7.77 -5.95
N ASN A 192 -8.22 6.51 -6.05
CA ASN A 192 -7.65 5.45 -5.21
C ASN A 192 -6.21 5.16 -5.62
N ASP A 193 -5.27 5.54 -4.76
CA ASP A 193 -3.84 5.47 -5.04
C ASP A 193 -3.16 4.32 -4.28
N MET A 194 -2.06 3.83 -4.85
CA MET A 194 -1.12 2.95 -4.17
C MET A 194 0.19 3.71 -4.04
N ILE A 195 0.51 4.14 -2.83
CA ILE A 195 1.61 5.07 -2.54
C ILE A 195 2.69 4.35 -1.73
N GLU A 196 3.91 4.40 -2.23
CA GLU A 196 5.09 3.84 -1.58
C GLU A 196 6.05 4.97 -1.20
N GLY A 197 6.45 5.02 0.07
CA GLY A 197 7.49 5.88 0.60
C GLY A 197 8.90 5.37 0.27
N THR A 198 9.89 5.92 0.95
CA THR A 198 11.31 5.61 0.81
C THR A 198 11.87 5.07 2.13
N VAL A 199 13.19 4.96 2.24
CA VAL A 199 13.85 4.52 3.50
C VAL A 199 14.33 5.69 4.35
N GLY A 200 13.85 6.91 4.09
CA GLY A 200 14.08 8.07 4.94
C GLY A 200 12.81 8.88 5.15
N ASP A 201 12.87 9.83 6.09
CA ASP A 201 11.73 10.62 6.54
C ASP A 201 10.90 11.27 5.40
N ASP A 202 9.73 10.73 5.11
CA ASP A 202 8.85 11.17 4.04
C ASP A 202 7.66 11.99 4.55
N GLN A 203 7.12 12.83 3.67
CA GLN A 203 5.84 13.49 3.91
C GLN A 203 4.85 13.04 2.83
N ILE A 204 3.92 12.17 3.18
CA ILE A 204 2.98 11.57 2.23
C ILE A 204 1.61 12.23 2.38
N LEU A 205 1.03 12.73 1.29
CA LEU A 205 -0.35 13.21 1.23
C LEU A 205 -1.11 12.37 0.21
N ALA A 206 -2.00 11.48 0.63
CA ALA A 206 -2.76 10.63 -0.29
C ALA A 206 -3.95 11.38 -0.94
N ASP A 207 -4.47 12.42 -0.28
CA ASP A 207 -5.53 13.34 -0.77
C ASP A 207 -6.92 12.72 -0.69
N ALA A 208 -7.52 12.26 -1.79
CA ALA A 208 -8.87 11.71 -1.74
C ALA A 208 -8.93 10.41 -2.52
N GLY A 209 -9.62 9.41 -2.01
CA GLY A 209 -9.57 8.08 -2.60
C GLY A 209 -9.70 7.03 -1.51
N GLU A 210 -9.82 5.76 -1.90
CA GLU A 210 -9.50 4.67 -0.98
C GLU A 210 -8.04 4.31 -1.22
N ASP A 211 -7.14 4.84 -0.39
CA ASP A 211 -5.72 4.81 -0.66
C ASP A 211 -5.00 3.69 0.12
N LEU A 212 -3.97 3.12 -0.50
CA LEU A 212 -3.05 2.19 0.15
C LEU A 212 -1.67 2.85 0.24
N VAL A 213 -1.24 3.19 1.45
CA VAL A 213 0.05 3.84 1.71
C VAL A 213 0.99 2.91 2.47
N THR A 214 2.23 2.79 2.01
CA THR A 214 3.32 2.09 2.73
C THR A 214 4.54 3.00 2.77
N ALA A 215 4.90 3.56 3.93
CA ALA A 215 5.98 4.55 4.01
C ALA A 215 7.39 3.94 4.13
N PHE A 216 7.48 2.69 4.58
CA PHE A 216 8.71 1.89 4.74
C PHE A 216 9.58 2.27 5.93
N ALA A 217 10.65 3.02 5.76
CA ALA A 217 11.56 3.30 6.87
C ALA A 217 11.85 4.80 6.94
N GLY A 218 12.00 5.35 8.13
CA GLY A 218 12.09 6.79 8.28
C GLY A 218 11.19 7.25 9.42
N ASN A 219 11.23 8.55 9.72
CA ASN A 219 10.24 9.17 10.58
C ASN A 219 9.26 9.90 9.67
N ASP A 220 8.22 9.21 9.27
CA ASP A 220 7.34 9.64 8.19
C ASP A 220 6.17 10.46 8.73
N THR A 221 5.64 11.35 7.91
CA THR A 221 4.40 12.08 8.19
C THR A 221 3.40 11.80 7.09
N ILE A 222 2.34 11.06 7.41
CA ILE A 222 1.38 10.54 6.43
C ILE A 222 0.00 11.17 6.68
N PHE A 223 -0.63 11.68 5.62
CA PHE A 223 -2.01 12.13 5.62
C PHE A 223 -2.81 11.27 4.62
N GLY A 224 -3.75 10.46 5.11
CA GLY A 224 -4.69 9.69 4.27
C GLY A 224 -5.60 10.64 3.49
N GLY A 225 -6.47 11.35 4.21
CA GLY A 225 -7.20 12.48 3.65
C GLY A 225 -8.69 12.22 3.65
N SER A 226 -9.29 11.85 2.53
CA SER A 226 -10.70 11.46 2.51
C SER A 226 -10.94 10.19 1.72
N GLY A 227 -11.68 9.27 2.33
CA GLY A 227 -12.05 7.98 1.76
C GLY A 227 -11.54 6.87 2.68
N LEU A 228 -11.67 5.61 2.28
CA LEU A 228 -11.35 4.50 3.19
C LEU A 228 -9.89 4.11 3.00
N ASP A 229 -9.01 4.64 3.84
CA ASP A 229 -7.57 4.51 3.65
C ASP A 229 -6.99 3.34 4.46
N THR A 230 -5.93 2.74 3.94
CA THR A 230 -5.11 1.74 4.63
C THR A 230 -3.65 2.21 4.62
N ILE A 231 -3.10 2.51 5.79
CA ILE A 231 -1.81 3.18 5.92
C ILE A 231 -0.87 2.38 6.82
N TYR A 232 0.33 2.07 6.30
CA TYR A 232 1.42 1.44 7.04
C TYR A 232 2.58 2.45 7.17
N GLY A 233 2.93 2.80 8.41
CA GLY A 233 4.11 3.62 8.74
C GLY A 233 5.39 2.87 8.37
N GLY A 234 5.67 1.79 9.07
CA GLY A 234 6.79 0.91 8.78
C GLY A 234 7.80 0.95 9.92
N SER A 235 9.05 1.32 9.70
CA SER A 235 10.04 1.39 10.78
C SER A 235 10.53 2.82 10.99
N GLY A 236 10.61 3.23 12.24
CA GLY A 236 10.99 4.58 12.66
C GLY A 236 9.81 5.28 13.33
N THR A 237 9.99 6.52 13.78
CA THR A 237 8.95 7.22 14.55
C THR A 237 8.04 8.00 13.62
N ASP A 238 6.89 7.41 13.29
CA ASP A 238 5.95 7.91 12.31
C ASP A 238 4.83 8.75 12.93
N VAL A 239 4.27 9.64 12.12
CA VAL A 239 3.08 10.42 12.44
C VAL A 239 2.03 10.21 11.34
N ILE A 240 0.94 9.53 11.68
CA ILE A 240 -0.08 9.13 10.71
C ILE A 240 -1.41 9.81 11.04
N TYR A 241 -2.06 10.41 10.03
CA TYR A 241 -3.39 10.99 10.12
C TYR A 241 -4.32 10.29 9.11
N GLY A 242 -5.34 9.57 9.58
CA GLY A 242 -6.42 9.04 8.73
C GLY A 242 -7.25 10.17 8.13
N ASN A 243 -7.72 11.07 9.00
CA ASN A 243 -8.50 12.29 8.73
C ASN A 243 -10.01 12.07 8.60
N GLN A 244 -10.53 11.76 7.42
CA GLN A 244 -11.98 11.62 7.19
C GLN A 244 -12.30 10.22 6.73
N ASN A 245 -13.43 9.70 7.22
CA ASN A 245 -13.94 8.37 6.90
C ASN A 245 -13.25 7.28 7.72
N GLN A 246 -13.67 6.03 7.53
CA GLN A 246 -13.22 4.90 8.33
C GLN A 246 -11.91 4.37 7.76
N ASP A 247 -10.83 4.58 8.50
CA ASP A 247 -9.47 4.27 8.09
C ASP A 247 -8.88 3.09 8.87
N GLN A 248 -7.84 2.48 8.31
CA GLN A 248 -7.01 1.48 8.96
C GLN A 248 -5.56 1.97 9.03
N LEU A 249 -5.08 2.24 10.23
CA LEU A 249 -3.75 2.80 10.49
C LEU A 249 -2.89 1.77 11.23
N PHE A 250 -1.67 1.56 10.73
CA PHE A 250 -0.69 0.64 11.30
C PHE A 250 0.63 1.40 11.51
N GLY A 251 1.09 1.52 12.76
CA GLY A 251 2.39 2.10 13.11
C GLY A 251 3.54 1.21 12.61
N ASN A 252 3.47 -0.06 13.03
CA ASN A 252 4.43 -1.14 12.75
C ASN A 252 5.58 -1.20 13.75
N ASP A 253 6.81 -0.86 13.37
CA ASP A 253 7.97 -0.96 14.25
C ASP A 253 8.36 0.43 14.77
N ASP A 254 8.85 0.50 16.01
CA ASP A 254 9.28 1.73 16.71
C ASP A 254 8.11 2.60 17.22
N ASN A 255 8.42 3.73 17.85
CA ASN A 255 7.45 4.51 18.63
C ASN A 255 6.71 5.51 17.73
N ASP A 256 5.42 5.31 17.52
CA ASP A 256 4.61 6.05 16.55
C ASP A 256 3.55 6.95 17.19
N THR A 257 2.99 7.85 16.38
CA THR A 257 1.82 8.66 16.74
C THR A 257 0.75 8.59 15.66
N LEU A 258 -0.40 7.98 15.98
CA LEU A 258 -1.48 7.75 15.02
C LEU A 258 -2.75 8.51 15.43
N TYR A 259 -3.39 9.16 14.46
CA TYR A 259 -4.67 9.85 14.60
C TYR A 259 -5.69 9.26 13.63
N GLY A 260 -6.71 8.56 14.13
CA GLY A 260 -7.84 8.05 13.34
C GLY A 260 -8.54 9.19 12.61
N GLY A 261 -9.28 10.03 13.35
CA GLY A 261 -9.84 11.26 12.80
C GLY A 261 -11.35 11.35 12.96
N GLN A 262 -12.09 11.20 11.85
CA GLN A 262 -13.55 11.23 11.84
C GLN A 262 -14.09 9.92 11.31
N GLN A 263 -15.17 9.45 11.92
CA GLN A 263 -15.80 8.15 11.66
C GLN A 263 -15.10 7.03 12.43
N ASP A 264 -15.54 5.80 12.23
CA ASP A 264 -15.15 4.67 13.05
C ASP A 264 -13.82 4.10 12.54
N ASP A 265 -12.70 4.40 13.19
CA ASP A 265 -11.36 4.03 12.72
C ASP A 265 -10.81 2.77 13.38
N THR A 266 -9.84 2.13 12.72
CA THR A 266 -8.99 1.09 13.32
C THR A 266 -7.56 1.59 13.40
N VAL A 267 -7.03 1.74 14.62
CA VAL A 267 -5.72 2.32 14.90
C VAL A 267 -4.86 1.31 15.66
N LEU A 268 -3.77 0.85 15.05
CA LEU A 268 -2.92 -0.22 15.57
C LEU A 268 -1.47 0.27 15.65
N GLY A 269 -0.92 0.38 16.86
CA GLY A 269 0.48 0.79 17.09
C GLY A 269 1.47 -0.28 16.63
N GLN A 270 1.30 -1.50 17.13
CA GLN A 270 2.16 -2.67 16.95
C GLN A 270 3.40 -2.66 17.86
N ASP A 271 4.63 -2.71 17.35
CA ASP A 271 5.83 -2.85 18.17
C ASP A 271 6.42 -1.46 18.47
N GLY A 272 6.31 -0.95 19.70
CA GLY A 272 6.80 0.39 20.04
C GLY A 272 6.17 0.94 21.30
N ASP A 273 6.69 2.04 21.84
CA ASP A 273 5.95 2.83 22.82
C ASP A 273 5.13 3.90 22.07
N ASP A 274 3.87 3.59 21.76
CA ASP A 274 3.04 4.35 20.82
C ASP A 274 2.10 5.36 21.48
N VAL A 275 1.65 6.35 20.69
CA VAL A 275 0.61 7.31 21.08
C VAL A 275 -0.53 7.31 20.08
N LEU A 276 -1.68 6.76 20.47
CA LEU A 276 -2.79 6.48 19.56
C LEU A 276 -4.03 7.29 19.92
N TYR A 277 -4.67 7.92 18.93
CA TYR A 277 -5.88 8.73 19.10
C TYR A 277 -6.99 8.24 18.15
N GLY A 278 -8.13 7.80 18.67
CA GLY A 278 -9.34 7.54 17.88
C GLY A 278 -9.97 8.84 17.36
N ASN A 279 -10.15 9.79 18.29
CA ASN A 279 -10.71 11.14 18.10
C ASN A 279 -12.25 11.20 18.11
N MET A 280 -12.92 10.95 16.98
CA MET A 280 -14.37 11.10 16.87
C MET A 280 -15.02 9.83 16.32
N SER A 281 -16.10 9.41 16.97
CA SER A 281 -16.94 8.25 16.59
C SER A 281 -16.43 6.97 17.25
N THR A 282 -16.82 5.79 16.78
CA THR A 282 -16.56 4.54 17.49
C THR A 282 -15.29 3.90 16.96
N ASP A 283 -14.21 4.01 17.72
CA ASP A 283 -12.88 3.60 17.27
C ASP A 283 -12.45 2.26 17.89
N VAL A 284 -11.61 1.53 17.16
CA VAL A 284 -10.89 0.34 17.65
C VAL A 284 -9.41 0.68 17.71
N ILE A 285 -8.85 0.66 18.92
CA ILE A 285 -7.47 1.06 19.17
C ILE A 285 -6.71 -0.08 19.88
N ASN A 286 -5.57 -0.48 19.32
CA ASN A 286 -4.67 -1.47 19.92
C ASN A 286 -3.25 -0.90 19.99
N GLY A 287 -2.67 -0.84 21.18
CA GLY A 287 -1.29 -0.41 21.40
C GLY A 287 -0.31 -1.39 20.76
N GLY A 288 -0.27 -2.61 21.30
CA GLY A 288 0.53 -3.70 20.75
C GLY A 288 1.57 -4.16 21.75
N ASN A 289 2.85 -4.13 21.40
CA ASN A 289 3.95 -4.42 22.31
C ASN A 289 4.69 -3.12 22.65
N GLY A 290 4.84 -2.81 23.93
CA GLY A 290 5.55 -1.62 24.41
C GLY A 290 4.71 -0.89 25.44
N ALA A 291 5.16 0.27 25.89
CA ALA A 291 4.43 1.07 26.87
C ALA A 291 3.62 2.16 26.15
N ASP A 292 2.37 1.85 25.85
CA ASP A 292 1.53 2.63 24.95
C ASP A 292 0.66 3.66 25.68
N THR A 293 0.27 4.72 24.98
CA THR A 293 -0.72 5.69 25.45
C THR A 293 -1.87 5.81 24.45
N LEU A 294 -3.06 5.38 24.85
CA LEU A 294 -4.25 5.33 23.99
C LEU A 294 -5.30 6.33 24.44
N PHE A 295 -5.89 7.05 23.48
CA PHE A 295 -7.01 7.96 23.69
C PHE A 295 -8.17 7.58 22.77
N GLY A 296 -9.29 7.10 23.33
CA GLY A 296 -10.51 6.79 22.59
C GLY A 296 -11.07 8.03 21.91
N GLY A 297 -11.58 8.96 22.72
CA GLY A 297 -11.99 10.28 22.23
C GLY A 297 -13.46 10.55 22.51
N GLN A 298 -14.29 10.59 21.47
CA GLN A 298 -15.72 10.80 21.58
C GLN A 298 -16.49 9.61 21.05
N ALA A 299 -17.56 9.23 21.74
CA ALA A 299 -18.42 8.08 21.45
C ALA A 299 -17.86 6.79 22.06
N THR A 300 -18.36 5.63 21.65
CA THR A 300 -18.01 4.35 22.29
C THR A 300 -16.76 3.80 21.65
N ASP A 301 -15.68 3.70 22.40
CA ASP A 301 -14.40 3.22 21.89
C ASP A 301 -13.99 1.86 22.48
N TYR A 302 -13.19 1.12 21.73
CA TYR A 302 -12.62 -0.17 22.13
C TYR A 302 -11.10 -0.06 22.20
N LEU A 303 -10.54 -0.05 23.40
CA LEU A 303 -9.11 0.14 23.65
C LEU A 303 -8.50 -1.13 24.24
N SER A 304 -7.38 -1.58 23.66
CA SER A 304 -6.55 -2.69 24.12
C SER A 304 -5.10 -2.20 24.19
N GLY A 305 -4.49 -2.21 25.38
CA GLY A 305 -3.09 -1.81 25.58
C GLY A 305 -2.16 -2.79 24.89
N GLY A 306 -2.24 -4.07 25.29
CA GLY A 306 -1.52 -5.15 24.65
C GLY A 306 -0.49 -5.73 25.61
N ALA A 307 0.80 -5.61 25.33
CA ALA A 307 1.86 -6.10 26.18
C ALA A 307 2.80 -4.97 26.57
N GLY A 308 2.86 -4.64 27.84
CA GLY A 308 3.71 -3.59 28.40
C GLY A 308 3.00 -2.85 29.51
N ASP A 309 3.52 -1.72 29.96
CA ASP A 309 2.86 -0.93 31.02
C ASP A 309 2.14 0.26 30.37
N ASP A 310 0.84 0.11 30.09
CA ASP A 310 0.08 1.00 29.22
C ASP A 310 -0.75 2.05 29.97
N VAL A 311 -1.13 3.12 29.26
CA VAL A 311 -2.05 4.16 29.75
C VAL A 311 -3.22 4.35 28.79
N LEU A 312 -4.42 3.99 29.23
CA LEU A 312 -5.63 4.06 28.40
C LEU A 312 -6.60 5.11 28.94
N PHE A 313 -7.03 6.01 28.05
CA PHE A 313 -8.05 7.03 28.30
C PHE A 313 -9.27 6.78 27.40
N GLY A 314 -10.41 6.36 27.96
CA GLY A 314 -11.68 6.24 27.22
C GLY A 314 -12.19 7.61 26.74
N ASN A 315 -12.09 8.62 27.62
CA ASN A 315 -12.50 10.02 27.41
C ASN A 315 -14.02 10.24 27.51
N VAL A 316 -14.76 10.38 26.42
CA VAL A 316 -16.18 10.72 26.44
C VAL A 316 -16.94 9.66 25.68
N GLY A 317 -17.73 8.85 26.36
CA GLY A 317 -18.15 7.64 25.68
C GLY A 317 -18.92 6.66 26.51
N SER A 318 -18.89 5.42 26.06
CA SER A 318 -19.25 4.28 26.89
C SER A 318 -18.27 3.22 26.45
N ASP A 319 -17.10 3.25 27.05
CA ASP A 319 -15.88 2.73 26.45
C ASP A 319 -15.55 1.36 27.01
N VAL A 320 -14.83 0.56 26.23
CA VAL A 320 -14.33 -0.75 26.64
C VAL A 320 -12.82 -0.70 26.69
N LEU A 321 -12.24 -0.84 27.88
CA LEU A 321 -10.80 -0.73 28.11
C LEU A 321 -10.25 -2.08 28.62
N SER A 322 -9.20 -2.58 27.97
CA SER A 322 -8.38 -3.71 28.42
C SER A 322 -6.92 -3.28 28.43
N GLY A 323 -6.25 -3.33 29.59
CA GLY A 323 -4.79 -3.14 29.64
C GLY A 323 -4.03 -4.32 29.02
N ASP A 324 -4.61 -5.52 29.12
CA ASP A 324 -4.03 -6.80 28.73
C ASP A 324 -2.84 -7.20 29.60
N ILE A 325 -1.64 -7.45 29.07
CA ILE A 325 -0.50 -7.96 29.86
C ILE A 325 0.37 -6.79 30.29
N GLY A 326 0.38 -6.47 31.58
CA GLY A 326 1.06 -5.24 31.97
C GLY A 326 0.91 -4.83 33.41
N ASN A 327 1.31 -3.60 33.71
CA ASN A 327 0.83 -2.89 34.87
C ASN A 327 0.22 -1.58 34.39
N ASP A 328 -1.07 -1.62 34.12
CA ASP A 328 -1.71 -0.61 33.29
C ASP A 328 -2.44 0.44 34.11
N LEU A 329 -2.56 1.65 33.56
CA LEU A 329 -3.40 2.72 34.09
C LEU A 329 -4.61 2.94 33.17
N LEU A 330 -5.79 2.60 33.68
CA LEU A 330 -7.05 2.73 32.96
C LEU A 330 -7.87 3.90 33.51
N ILE A 331 -8.37 4.74 32.60
CA ILE A 331 -9.13 5.95 32.92
C ILE A 331 -10.35 5.97 31.98
N GLY A 332 -11.53 5.65 32.52
CA GLY A 332 -12.75 5.54 31.71
C GLY A 332 -13.19 6.91 31.18
N GLY A 333 -13.24 7.90 32.07
CA GLY A 333 -13.68 9.25 31.73
C GLY A 333 -15.19 9.43 31.95
N ASN A 334 -15.87 10.05 30.98
CA ASN A 334 -17.29 10.38 31.10
C ASN A 334 -18.14 9.34 30.38
N GLY A 335 -18.90 8.58 31.16
CA GLY A 335 -19.94 7.68 30.66
C GLY A 335 -19.97 6.38 31.44
N PRO A 336 -20.79 5.40 31.03
CA PRO A 336 -20.71 4.02 31.52
C PRO A 336 -19.58 3.27 30.82
N ASP A 337 -18.49 3.01 31.53
CA ASP A 337 -17.34 2.31 30.96
C ASP A 337 -17.25 0.85 31.41
N GLN A 338 -16.60 0.02 30.62
CA GLN A 338 -16.34 -1.39 30.89
C GLN A 338 -14.84 -1.64 30.93
N PHE A 339 -14.32 -2.09 32.08
CA PHE A 339 -12.93 -2.51 32.22
C PHE A 339 -12.85 -4.03 32.17
N VAL A 340 -12.01 -4.55 31.28
CA VAL A 340 -11.92 -5.98 30.95
C VAL A 340 -10.60 -6.55 31.46
N PHE A 341 -10.66 -7.69 32.14
CA PHE A 341 -9.48 -8.36 32.68
C PHE A 341 -9.50 -9.86 32.36
N GLY A 342 -8.38 -10.36 31.83
CA GLY A 342 -8.11 -11.77 31.55
C GLY A 342 -7.25 -12.45 32.62
N LEU A 343 -6.66 -13.60 32.33
CA LEU A 343 -5.64 -14.22 33.20
C LEU A 343 -4.26 -13.66 32.84
N GLY A 344 -3.42 -13.39 33.85
CA GLY A 344 -2.06 -12.91 33.63
C GLY A 344 -2.02 -11.44 33.22
N PHE A 345 -3.01 -10.65 33.63
CA PHE A 345 -3.09 -9.24 33.29
C PHE A 345 -2.06 -8.39 34.03
N GLY A 346 -1.54 -8.86 35.16
CA GLY A 346 -0.55 -8.14 35.97
C GLY A 346 -1.18 -7.15 36.95
N ALA A 347 -0.55 -6.00 37.21
CA ALA A 347 -0.91 -5.13 38.33
C ALA A 347 -1.48 -3.77 37.91
N ASP A 348 -2.79 -3.74 37.66
CA ASP A 348 -3.45 -2.60 37.03
C ASP A 348 -4.11 -1.65 38.02
N THR A 349 -4.33 -0.42 37.56
CA THR A 349 -4.99 0.65 38.30
C THR A 349 -6.10 1.29 37.48
N ILE A 350 -7.31 1.35 38.03
CA ILE A 350 -8.41 2.19 37.51
C ILE A 350 -8.52 3.45 38.36
N SER A 351 -8.44 4.62 37.72
CA SER A 351 -8.33 5.90 38.43
C SER A 351 -9.66 6.53 38.85
N ASP A 352 -10.74 6.20 38.15
CA ASP A 352 -12.02 6.92 38.22
C ASP A 352 -13.27 6.02 38.28
N PHE A 353 -13.09 4.74 38.62
CA PHE A 353 -14.17 3.75 38.70
C PHE A 353 -15.36 4.24 39.55
N SER A 354 -16.52 4.38 38.91
CA SER A 354 -17.73 4.86 39.54
C SER A 354 -18.98 4.21 38.93
N ASN A 355 -20.17 4.43 39.49
CA ASN A 355 -21.41 3.98 38.83
C ASN A 355 -21.74 4.99 37.73
N PRO A 356 -21.98 4.59 36.46
CA PRO A 356 -22.39 3.25 35.99
C PRO A 356 -21.36 2.29 35.38
N ASP A 357 -20.07 2.40 35.71
CA ASP A 357 -19.01 1.54 35.18
C ASP A 357 -19.18 0.06 35.59
N SER A 358 -18.52 -0.82 34.83
CA SER A 358 -18.58 -2.26 34.99
C SER A 358 -17.22 -2.94 34.89
N LEU A 359 -17.08 -4.10 35.52
CA LEU A 359 -15.90 -4.97 35.43
C LEU A 359 -16.26 -6.28 34.73
N SER A 360 -15.54 -6.60 33.67
CA SER A 360 -15.62 -7.89 32.98
C SER A 360 -14.44 -8.76 33.38
N LEU A 361 -14.71 -9.86 34.07
CA LEU A 361 -13.68 -10.75 34.64
C LEU A 361 -13.66 -12.08 33.86
N MET A 362 -12.81 -12.18 32.86
CA MET A 362 -12.74 -13.36 31.97
C MET A 362 -11.96 -14.50 32.63
N ASN A 363 -12.68 -15.49 33.14
CA ASN A 363 -12.15 -16.63 33.92
C ASN A 363 -11.51 -16.24 35.26
N LEU A 364 -11.80 -15.04 35.74
CA LEU A 364 -11.49 -14.57 37.09
C LEU A 364 -12.77 -14.52 37.92
N THR A 365 -12.66 -14.68 39.23
CA THR A 365 -13.82 -14.52 40.12
C THR A 365 -13.48 -13.63 41.30
N LEU A 366 -14.41 -12.75 41.66
CA LEU A 366 -14.25 -11.88 42.83
C LEU A 366 -14.18 -12.69 44.14
N ASP A 367 -14.83 -13.86 44.17
CA ASP A 367 -14.82 -14.78 45.31
C ASP A 367 -13.42 -15.33 45.63
N THR A 368 -12.54 -15.42 44.63
CA THR A 368 -11.15 -15.86 44.80
C THR A 368 -10.18 -14.73 45.09
N ALA A 369 -10.61 -13.47 44.94
CA ALA A 369 -9.76 -12.30 45.16
C ALA A 369 -9.63 -11.96 46.65
N VAL A 370 -8.43 -11.56 47.07
CA VAL A 370 -8.19 -11.00 48.39
C VAL A 370 -8.37 -9.48 48.31
N ALA A 371 -9.46 -8.98 48.88
CA ALA A 371 -9.77 -7.55 48.92
C ALA A 371 -9.11 -6.85 50.12
N THR A 372 -8.34 -5.80 49.85
CA THR A 372 -7.69 -4.95 50.87
C THR A 372 -7.92 -3.47 50.58
N GLU A 373 -8.36 -2.71 51.57
CA GLU A 373 -8.40 -1.25 51.46
C GLU A 373 -7.04 -0.66 51.87
N ILE A 374 -6.45 0.15 50.98
CA ILE A 374 -5.15 0.81 51.18
C ILE A 374 -5.28 2.27 50.77
N ASN A 375 -5.13 3.18 51.74
CA ASN A 375 -5.15 4.63 51.53
C ASN A 375 -6.38 5.14 50.74
N GLY A 376 -7.57 4.59 51.01
CA GLY A 376 -8.80 4.97 50.30
C GLY A 376 -8.96 4.38 48.90
N SER A 377 -8.14 3.39 48.54
CA SER A 377 -8.26 2.60 47.31
C SER A 377 -8.50 1.13 47.65
N LEU A 378 -9.26 0.43 46.82
CA LEU A 378 -9.54 -0.99 46.98
C LEU A 378 -8.57 -1.77 46.09
N VAL A 379 -7.80 -2.66 46.70
CA VAL A 379 -6.89 -3.56 46.00
C VAL A 379 -7.50 -4.96 46.01
N LEU A 380 -7.68 -5.53 44.83
CA LEU A 380 -8.15 -6.90 44.60
C LEU A 380 -6.97 -7.74 44.10
N ASP A 381 -6.45 -8.63 44.95
CA ASP A 381 -5.36 -9.55 44.58
C ASP A 381 -5.95 -10.90 44.15
N PHE A 382 -5.76 -11.26 42.88
CA PHE A 382 -6.24 -12.51 42.27
C PHE A 382 -5.20 -13.65 42.36
N GLY A 383 -4.01 -13.36 42.90
CA GLY A 383 -2.87 -14.27 42.96
C GLY A 383 -2.13 -14.37 41.63
N GLY A 384 -0.99 -15.06 41.62
CA GLY A 384 -0.21 -15.27 40.39
C GLY A 384 0.54 -14.03 39.86
N GLY A 385 0.41 -12.88 40.53
CA GLY A 385 0.94 -11.59 40.06
C GLY A 385 -0.18 -10.61 39.66
N ASP A 386 -1.41 -11.11 39.52
CA ASP A 386 -2.55 -10.34 39.04
C ASP A 386 -3.22 -9.56 40.20
N SER A 387 -3.27 -8.24 40.10
CA SER A 387 -3.93 -7.38 41.09
C SER A 387 -4.56 -6.14 40.47
N LEU A 388 -5.76 -5.77 40.92
CA LEU A 388 -6.47 -4.60 40.45
C LEU A 388 -6.64 -3.56 41.57
N THR A 389 -6.16 -2.34 41.35
CA THR A 389 -6.34 -1.20 42.25
C THR A 389 -7.42 -0.27 41.73
N LEU A 390 -8.47 -0.06 42.52
CA LEU A 390 -9.56 0.87 42.22
C LEU A 390 -9.40 2.11 43.12
N ILE A 391 -8.95 3.22 42.54
CA ILE A 391 -8.73 4.46 43.28
C ILE A 391 -10.07 5.06 43.72
N GLY A 392 -10.16 5.49 44.98
CA GLY A 392 -11.37 6.13 45.52
C GLY A 392 -12.51 5.16 45.87
N VAL A 393 -12.36 3.87 45.58
CA VAL A 393 -13.27 2.80 46.00
C VAL A 393 -12.76 2.20 47.30
N THR A 394 -13.62 2.04 48.30
CA THR A 394 -13.19 1.56 49.64
C THR A 394 -13.85 0.25 50.09
N SER A 395 -14.73 -0.34 49.28
CA SER A 395 -15.44 -1.57 49.63
C SER A 395 -15.71 -2.43 48.41
N ILE A 396 -15.47 -3.73 48.54
CA ILE A 396 -15.79 -4.74 47.52
C ILE A 396 -17.29 -4.80 47.20
N ASP A 397 -18.16 -4.46 48.16
CA ASP A 397 -19.62 -4.43 47.94
C ASP A 397 -20.00 -3.42 46.84
N ALA A 398 -19.25 -2.31 46.74
CA ALA A 398 -19.47 -1.28 45.71
C ALA A 398 -19.12 -1.76 44.30
N VAL A 399 -18.27 -2.79 44.21
CA VAL A 399 -17.81 -3.39 42.94
C VAL A 399 -18.66 -4.60 42.57
N SER A 400 -19.14 -5.36 43.56
CA SER A 400 -19.84 -6.64 43.36
C SER A 400 -21.06 -6.57 42.42
N SER A 401 -21.79 -5.45 42.42
CA SER A 401 -22.95 -5.22 41.54
C SER A 401 -22.58 -4.75 40.14
N ALA A 402 -21.33 -4.35 39.92
CA ALA A 402 -20.80 -3.86 38.65
C ALA A 402 -20.05 -4.96 37.88
N VAL A 403 -19.81 -6.12 38.48
CA VAL A 403 -19.20 -7.27 37.80
C VAL A 403 -20.22 -7.90 36.84
N ILE A 404 -19.82 -8.05 35.59
CA ILE A 404 -20.58 -8.73 34.54
C ILE A 404 -19.88 -10.02 34.12
N ALA A 405 -20.67 -11.00 33.66
CA ALA A 405 -20.28 -12.38 33.45
C ALA A 405 -19.92 -12.70 32.00
#